data_AF-A0A1R0KPI2-F1
#
_entry.id   AF-A0A1R0KPI2-F1
#
_cell.length_a   1.000
_cell.length_b   1.000
_cell.length_c   1.000
_cell.angle_alpha   90.00
_cell.angle_beta   90.00
_cell.angle_gamma   90.00
#
_symmetry.space_group_name_H-M   'P 1'
#
loop_
_entity.id
_entity.type
_entity.pdbx_description
1 polymer ?
#
loop_
_entity_poly.entity_id
_entity_poly.type
_entity_poly.pdbx_seq_one_letter_code
_entity_poly.pdbx_strand_id
1 'polypeptide(L)'
;MTRRLLRVVLAEYGVEEGSAVALGRVLRDDGVEVVYAGRLDTLDHLVRTAEQEDPDILGVVRGASEPEGLAEALPDVLLFAVGNGAGEFENAFESLEEAANWVSGVRSHTVETPSDRVR
;
A
#
# COMPACT_ATOMS: atom_id res chain seq x y z
N MET A 1 -21.89 13.66 -1.37
CA MET A 1 -20.62 13.29 -0.72
C MET A 1 -19.65 12.89 -1.82
N THR A 2 -18.59 13.64 -2.03
CA THR A 2 -17.51 13.26 -2.96
C THR A 2 -16.82 12.02 -2.40
N ARG A 3 -16.87 10.89 -3.12
CA ARG A 3 -16.03 9.72 -2.79
C ARG A 3 -14.57 10.18 -2.88
N ARG A 4 -13.85 10.21 -1.75
CA ARG A 4 -12.38 10.31 -1.78
C ARG A 4 -11.90 9.03 -2.45
N LEU A 5 -11.01 9.16 -3.44
CA LEU A 5 -10.39 8.00 -4.05
C LEU A 5 -9.51 7.33 -2.99
N LEU A 6 -9.43 6.00 -3.02
CA LEU A 6 -8.49 5.25 -2.19
C LEU A 6 -7.08 5.73 -2.54
N ARG A 7 -6.34 6.25 -1.56
CA ARG A 7 -4.98 6.77 -1.72
C ARG A 7 -3.96 5.74 -1.27
N VAL A 8 -3.06 5.36 -2.18
CA VAL A 8 -2.01 4.38 -1.97
C VAL A 8 -0.66 5.06 -2.15
N VAL A 9 0.16 5.06 -1.10
CA VAL A 9 1.57 5.42 -1.20
C VAL A 9 2.37 4.16 -1.52
N LEU A 10 3.21 4.22 -2.55
CA LEU A 10 4.13 3.14 -2.92
C LEU A 10 5.56 3.56 -2.62
N ALA A 11 6.21 2.80 -1.75
CA ALA A 11 7.61 2.96 -1.38
C ALA A 11 8.43 1.75 -1.83
N GLU A 12 9.71 1.99 -2.05
CA GLU A 12 10.69 0.98 -2.44
C GLU A 12 11.73 0.81 -1.32
N TYR A 13 11.95 -0.42 -0.87
CA TYR A 13 12.85 -0.72 0.24
C TYR A 13 13.88 -1.79 -0.15
N GLY A 14 15.14 -1.40 -0.28
CA GLY A 14 16.21 -2.33 -0.67
C GLY A 14 16.08 -2.89 -2.09
N VAL A 15 15.39 -2.19 -2.99
CA VAL A 15 15.22 -2.54 -4.42
C VAL A 15 15.70 -1.41 -5.32
N GLU A 16 15.75 -1.67 -6.63
CA GLU A 16 16.07 -0.66 -7.64
C GLU A 16 14.96 0.40 -7.73
N GLU A 17 15.35 1.65 -7.98
CA GLU A 17 14.40 2.75 -8.15
C GLU A 17 13.49 2.50 -9.35
N GLY A 18 12.19 2.69 -9.15
CA GLY A 18 11.17 2.48 -10.18
C GLY A 18 10.56 1.08 -10.19
N SER A 19 10.97 0.19 -9.29
CA SER A 19 10.36 -1.13 -9.08
C SER A 19 8.85 -1.06 -8.80
N ALA A 20 8.38 0.02 -8.15
CA ALA A 20 6.97 0.24 -7.86
C ALA A 20 6.16 0.84 -9.02
N VAL A 21 6.81 1.32 -10.09
CA VAL A 21 6.14 2.01 -11.19
C VAL A 21 5.12 1.11 -11.88
N ALA A 22 5.47 -0.15 -12.13
CA ALA A 22 4.60 -1.11 -12.78
C ALA A 22 3.31 -1.34 -11.97
N LEU A 23 3.43 -1.58 -10.66
CA LEU A 23 2.29 -1.72 -9.75
C LEU A 23 1.43 -0.45 -9.73
N GLY A 24 2.06 0.72 -9.57
CA GLY A 24 1.32 1.97 -9.51
C GLY A 24 0.57 2.30 -10.79
N ARG A 25 1.04 1.85 -11.97
CA ARG A 25 0.29 1.98 -13.22
C ARG A 25 -0.98 1.15 -13.19
N VAL A 26 -0.88 -0.12 -12.80
CA VAL A 26 -2.04 -1.02 -12.66
C VAL A 26 -3.07 -0.43 -11.69
N LEU A 27 -2.63 0.01 -10.51
CA LEU A 27 -3.53 0.63 -9.52
C LEU A 27 -4.22 1.90 -10.05
N ARG A 28 -3.50 2.74 -10.82
CA ARG A 28 -4.10 3.92 -11.42
C ARG A 28 -5.11 3.60 -12.52
N ASP A 29 -4.86 2.57 -13.32
CA ASP A 29 -5.84 2.06 -14.29
C ASP A 29 -7.12 1.57 -13.59
N ASP A 30 -7.01 1.03 -12.37
CA ASP A 30 -8.15 0.68 -11.51
C ASP A 30 -8.85 1.89 -10.85
N GLY A 31 -8.33 3.11 -11.03
CA GLY A 31 -8.88 4.34 -10.47
C GLY A 31 -8.50 4.59 -9.01
N VAL A 32 -7.35 4.08 -8.58
CA VAL A 32 -6.73 4.37 -7.27
C VAL A 32 -5.84 5.60 -7.38
N GLU A 33 -5.84 6.45 -6.36
CA GLU A 33 -4.89 7.56 -6.27
C GLU A 33 -3.54 7.04 -5.78
N VAL A 34 -2.55 6.97 -6.66
CA VAL A 34 -1.21 6.50 -6.29
C VAL A 34 -0.29 7.68 -6.02
N VAL A 35 0.50 7.60 -4.95
CA VAL A 35 1.65 8.46 -4.67
C VAL A 35 2.90 7.61 -4.72
N TYR A 36 3.91 8.00 -5.52
CA TYR A 36 5.20 7.33 -5.53
C TYR A 36 6.14 8.02 -4.54
N ALA A 37 6.46 7.35 -3.44
CA ALA A 37 7.48 7.81 -2.49
C ALA A 37 8.91 7.56 -3.01
N GLY A 38 9.05 6.60 -3.92
CA GLY A 38 10.35 6.16 -4.43
C GLY A 38 11.10 5.33 -3.39
N ARG A 39 12.42 5.29 -3.52
CA ARG A 39 13.30 4.52 -2.63
C ARG A 39 13.46 5.20 -1.26
N LEU A 40 13.10 4.46 -0.22
CA LEU A 40 13.27 4.84 1.18
C LEU A 40 14.14 3.78 1.86
N ASP A 41 15.25 4.17 2.47
CA ASP A 41 16.22 3.24 3.06
C ASP A 41 16.04 3.05 4.58
N THR A 42 15.10 3.76 5.22
CA THR A 42 14.91 3.70 6.68
C THR A 42 13.44 3.67 7.08
N LEU A 43 13.16 3.07 8.26
CA LEU A 43 11.83 3.08 8.88
C LEU A 43 11.31 4.50 9.13
N ASP A 44 12.13 5.40 9.66
CA ASP A 44 11.74 6.80 9.92
C ASP A 44 11.30 7.51 8.63
N HIS A 45 11.96 7.25 7.50
CA HIS A 45 11.54 7.80 6.21
C HIS A 45 10.17 7.27 5.76
N LEU A 46 9.90 5.98 5.95
CA LEU A 46 8.60 5.37 5.63
C LEU A 46 7.48 5.99 6.48
N VAL A 47 7.69 6.06 7.80
CA VAL A 47 6.73 6.62 8.74
C VAL A 47 6.44 8.08 8.41
N ARG A 48 7.47 8.92 8.27
CA ARG A 48 7.28 10.34 7.95
C ARG A 48 6.59 10.56 6.61
N THR A 49 6.87 9.72 5.62
CA THR A 49 6.20 9.79 4.32
C THR A 49 4.73 9.44 4.46
N ALA A 50 4.40 8.38 5.19
CA ALA A 50 3.02 8.01 5.45
C ALA A 50 2.27 9.10 6.23
N GLU A 51 2.87 9.68 7.26
CA GLU A 51 2.25 10.78 8.03
C GLU A 51 2.01 12.04 7.19
N GLN A 52 2.95 12.39 6.29
CA GLN A 52 2.81 13.55 5.41
C GLN A 52 1.77 13.33 4.31
N GLU A 53 1.76 12.12 3.74
CA GLU A 53 0.90 11.80 2.61
C GLU A 53 -0.48 11.30 3.04
N ASP A 54 -0.71 10.98 4.32
CA ASP A 54 -2.01 10.52 4.85
C ASP A 54 -2.67 9.45 3.92
N PRO A 55 -1.99 8.34 3.62
CA PRO A 55 -2.54 7.31 2.74
C PRO A 55 -3.55 6.43 3.46
N ASP A 56 -4.50 5.88 2.71
CA ASP A 56 -5.34 4.77 3.17
C ASP A 56 -4.51 3.47 3.24
N ILE A 57 -3.56 3.32 2.30
CA ILE A 57 -2.70 2.13 2.19
C ILE A 57 -1.25 2.54 1.91
N LEU A 58 -0.30 1.94 2.61
CA LEU A 58 1.13 2.02 2.31
C LEU A 58 1.63 0.67 1.77
N GLY A 59 2.03 0.68 0.50
CA GLY A 59 2.64 -0.47 -0.17
C GLY A 59 4.15 -0.38 -0.20
N VAL A 60 4.84 -1.44 0.22
CA VAL A 60 6.30 -1.52 0.20
C VAL A 60 6.76 -2.58 -0.82
N VAL A 61 7.34 -2.14 -1.93
CA VAL A 61 8.05 -3.03 -2.85
C VAL A 61 9.44 -3.27 -2.29
N ARG A 62 9.74 -4.52 -1.93
CA ARG A 62 10.95 -4.87 -1.18
C ARG A 62 11.75 -5.99 -1.81
N GLY A 63 13.04 -5.98 -1.50
CA GLY A 63 13.97 -7.05 -1.83
C GLY A 63 14.04 -8.07 -0.68
N ALA A 64 15.26 -8.46 -0.32
CA ALA A 64 15.49 -9.37 0.80
C ALA A 64 15.35 -8.70 2.19
N SER A 65 15.25 -7.37 2.24
CA SER A 65 15.21 -6.59 3.48
C SER A 65 13.80 -6.07 3.76
N GLU A 66 13.46 -5.93 5.04
CA GLU A 66 12.17 -5.41 5.51
C GLU A 66 12.36 -4.19 6.42
N PRO A 67 11.45 -3.21 6.39
CA PRO A 67 11.36 -2.20 7.44
C PRO A 67 10.69 -2.78 8.69
N GLU A 68 11.47 -3.40 9.58
CA GLU A 68 11.02 -3.95 10.87
C GLU A 68 10.29 -2.90 11.72
N GLY A 69 9.18 -3.28 12.36
CA GLY A 69 8.40 -2.38 13.23
C GLY A 69 7.50 -1.36 12.52
N LEU A 70 7.38 -1.41 11.19
CA LEU A 70 6.51 -0.49 10.44
C LEU A 70 5.03 -0.63 10.81
N ALA A 71 4.54 -1.85 11.02
CA ALA A 71 3.16 -2.12 11.44
C ALA A 71 2.83 -1.53 12.82
N GLU A 72 3.79 -1.57 13.74
CA GLU A 72 3.63 -0.95 15.07
C GLU A 72 3.66 0.57 15.00
N ALA A 73 4.44 1.14 14.07
CA ALA A 73 4.56 2.58 13.91
C ALA A 73 3.35 3.23 13.20
N LEU A 74 2.67 2.48 12.33
CA LEU A 74 1.53 2.96 11.54
C LEU A 74 0.28 2.06 11.73
N PRO A 75 -0.29 1.99 12.95
CA PRO A 75 -1.39 1.07 13.24
C PRO A 75 -2.70 1.41 12.51
N ASP A 76 -2.86 2.67 12.08
CA ASP A 76 -4.06 3.15 11.41
C ASP A 76 -3.97 3.10 9.87
N VAL A 77 -2.82 2.69 9.31
CA VAL A 77 -2.60 2.60 7.86
C VAL A 77 -2.58 1.13 7.45
N LEU A 78 -3.32 0.77 6.40
CA LEU A 78 -3.25 -0.58 5.86
C LEU A 78 -1.92 -0.79 5.16
N LEU A 79 -1.18 -1.82 5.58
CA LEU A 79 0.13 -2.12 5.04
C LEU A 79 0.09 -3.35 4.13
N PHE A 80 0.82 -3.29 3.02
CA PHE A 80 1.17 -4.47 2.24
C PHE A 80 2.61 -4.44 1.75
N ALA A 81 3.17 -5.62 1.47
CA ALA A 81 4.48 -5.76 0.85
C ALA A 81 4.41 -6.61 -0.43
N VAL A 82 5.26 -6.27 -1.40
CA VAL A 82 5.48 -7.08 -2.61
C VAL A 82 6.94 -7.45 -2.69
N GLY A 83 7.22 -8.74 -2.86
CA GLY A 83 8.57 -9.26 -3.06
C GLY A 83 8.80 -10.60 -2.35
N ASN A 84 9.96 -11.19 -2.64
CA ASN A 84 10.37 -12.45 -2.04
C ASN A 84 10.99 -12.24 -0.66
N GLY A 85 10.26 -12.56 0.40
CA GLY A 85 10.77 -12.54 1.78
C GLY A 85 9.71 -12.95 2.79
N ALA A 86 10.12 -13.71 3.81
CA ALA A 86 9.33 -13.80 5.04
C ALA A 86 9.33 -12.42 5.69
N GLY A 87 8.16 -11.94 6.12
CA GLY A 87 8.04 -10.61 6.69
C GLY A 87 6.93 -10.52 7.72
N GLU A 88 6.93 -9.39 8.43
CA GLU A 88 5.96 -9.04 9.46
C GLU A 88 4.65 -8.48 8.87
N PHE A 89 4.62 -8.14 7.58
CA PHE A 89 3.40 -7.66 6.92
C PHE A 89 2.30 -8.73 6.94
N GLU A 90 1.13 -8.35 7.46
CA GLU A 90 -0.08 -9.17 7.37
C GLU A 90 -0.47 -9.46 5.92
N ASN A 91 -0.22 -8.51 5.01
CA ASN A 91 -0.51 -8.63 3.58
C ASN A 91 0.80 -8.63 2.78
N ALA A 92 1.40 -9.80 2.59
CA ALA A 92 2.60 -9.98 1.78
C ALA A 92 2.29 -10.77 0.50
N PHE A 93 2.77 -10.28 -0.65
CA PHE A 93 2.51 -10.86 -1.96
C PHE A 93 3.81 -11.16 -2.71
N GLU A 94 3.85 -12.28 -3.41
CA GLU A 94 5.01 -12.69 -4.21
C GLU A 94 5.05 -11.94 -5.56
N SER A 95 3.90 -11.46 -6.03
CA SER A 95 3.76 -10.77 -7.31
C SER A 95 3.03 -9.44 -7.22
N LEU A 96 3.31 -8.55 -8.19
CA LEU A 96 2.62 -7.26 -8.32
C LEU A 96 1.13 -7.42 -8.63
N GLU A 97 0.77 -8.48 -9.36
CA GLU A 97 -0.62 -8.76 -9.75
C GLU A 97 -1.48 -9.13 -8.54
N GLU A 98 -0.97 -9.97 -7.64
CA GLU A 98 -1.69 -10.33 -6.41
C GLU A 98 -1.93 -9.11 -5.51
N ALA A 99 -0.92 -8.26 -5.35
CA ALA A 99 -1.08 -7.02 -4.60
C ALA A 99 -2.09 -6.06 -5.23
N ALA A 100 -2.06 -5.92 -6.56
CA ALA A 100 -3.03 -5.09 -7.27
C ALA A 100 -4.47 -5.59 -7.09
N ASN A 101 -4.68 -6.91 -7.23
CA ASN A 101 -5.98 -7.55 -7.00
C ASN A 101 -6.47 -7.34 -5.57
N TRP A 102 -5.58 -7.45 -4.58
CA TRP A 102 -5.93 -7.20 -3.18
C TRP A 102 -6.34 -5.75 -2.94
N VAL A 103 -5.59 -4.76 -3.45
CA VAL A 103 -5.96 -3.33 -3.34
C VAL A 103 -7.32 -3.05 -3.99
N SER A 104 -7.57 -3.64 -5.17
CA SER A 104 -8.87 -3.51 -5.84
C SER A 104 -10.01 -4.15 -5.03
N GLY A 105 -9.73 -5.25 -4.33
CA GLY A 105 -10.64 -5.87 -3.35
C GLY A 105 -10.95 -4.96 -2.15
N VAL A 106 -9.94 -4.34 -1.54
CA VAL A 106 -10.11 -3.38 -0.42
C VAL A 106 -10.99 -2.20 -0.82
N ARG A 107 -10.75 -1.66 -2.03
CA ARG A 107 -11.59 -0.60 -2.62
C ARG A 107 -13.04 -1.05 -2.75
N SER A 108 -13.26 -2.29 -3.20
CA SER A 108 -14.61 -2.85 -3.41
C SER A 108 -15.37 -2.98 -2.09
N HIS A 109 -14.71 -3.38 -1.00
CA HIS A 109 -15.33 -3.45 0.32
C HIS A 109 -15.65 -2.09 0.94
N THR A 110 -14.92 -1.03 0.60
CA THR A 110 -15.23 0.35 1.04
C THR A 110 -16.37 0.99 0.24
N VAL A 111 -16.75 0.44 -0.93
CA VAL A 111 -17.94 0.89 -1.69
C VAL A 111 -19.21 0.10 -1.40
N GLU A 112 -19.13 -1.04 -0.72
CA GLU A 112 -20.25 -1.87 -0.28
C GLU A 112 -20.65 -1.58 1.18
N THR A 113 -21.01 -0.33 1.48
CA THR A 113 -21.97 -0.08 2.56
C THR A 113 -22.88 1.07 2.15
N PRO A 114 -24.13 0.76 1.80
CA PRO A 114 -25.18 0.96 2.78
C PRO A 114 -25.85 -0.37 3.06
N SER A 115 -25.52 -0.97 4.21
CA SER A 115 -26.40 -1.97 4.80
C SER A 115 -27.61 -1.20 5.35
N ASP A 116 -28.54 -0.93 4.44
CA ASP A 116 -29.91 -0.53 4.69
C ASP A 116 -30.55 -1.64 5.56
N ARG A 117 -30.53 -1.45 6.88
CA ARG A 117 -31.30 -2.28 7.80
C ARG A 117 -32.47 -1.45 8.33
N VAL A 118 -33.43 -1.22 7.45
CA VAL A 118 -34.83 -1.08 7.84
C VAL A 118 -35.27 -2.41 8.45
N ARG A 119 -35.60 -2.40 9.74
CA ARG A 119 -36.72 -3.17 10.27
C ARG A 119 -37.28 -2.53 11.53
#